data_AF-A0A931QLQ6-F1
#
_entry.id   AF-A0A931QLQ6-F1
#
_cell.length_a   1.000
_cell.length_b   1.000
_cell.length_c   1.000
_cell.angle_alpha   90.00
_cell.angle_beta   90.00
_cell.angle_gamma   90.00
#
_symmetry.space_group_name_H-M   'P 1'
#
loop_
_entity.id
_entity.type
_entity.pdbx_description
1 polymer ?
#
loop_
_entity_poly.entity_id
_entity_poly.type
_entity_poly.pdbx_seq_one_letter_code
_entity_poly.pdbx_strand_id
1 'polypeptide(L)'
;AVRDDADDVFRLVLSLTLSVLKARQGSILLVDRDNSELFIKEAIGLDEEIVRTFRTKLGQGISGWVAKQRAPLLIPDIEKDPRFRKLSDPKYETHSLLCAPLVKKNRVLGVVNINNKVDGSSFSREELALLTALADQMAIIVENALLLRESAEKANDLREANAKLTQANREKKDFLARVSHELRTPLNAIKGAVHYLKNASESIPAGRLQEFLGIIDHDSGRLSQMISDLLDYARLEDEEIVLSKTPLLLGKLVEEALLHVRGQAHAKEIQIKTRIPSRAGKVPADHDRILRLLADLLSNLIHFARPRSTIHASLMENRPTQVIQIACDGCDIPEDDIGHIFDPFQLRVDIEPRVRYNPWPGGLATLALVIPLQMTLIPVLRLFAALGLVGTFPAVWLAHTGYGLPFAIYLLRNFMGALPRDLMESASIDGASPLTVFFRLILPLSVPA
;
A
#
# COMPACT_ATOMS: atom_id res chain seq x y z
N ALA A 1 -8.52 25.15 17.70
CA ALA A 1 -8.33 23.74 18.07
C ALA A 1 -9.67 23.24 18.57
N VAL A 2 -10.28 22.28 17.84
CA VAL A 2 -11.52 21.64 18.30
C VAL A 2 -11.08 20.70 19.41
N ARG A 3 -11.35 21.08 20.68
CA ARG A 3 -11.26 20.15 21.80
C ARG A 3 -12.26 19.04 21.52
N ASP A 4 -11.81 17.80 21.60
CA ASP A 4 -12.67 16.63 21.44
C ASP A 4 -13.76 16.67 22.54
N ASP A 5 -15.03 16.47 22.19
CA ASP A 5 -16.16 16.58 23.14
C ASP A 5 -15.95 15.70 24.39
N ALA A 6 -15.22 14.59 24.23
CA ALA A 6 -14.85 13.69 25.32
C ALA A 6 -13.89 14.33 26.34
N ASP A 7 -12.95 15.16 25.91
CA ASP A 7 -11.94 15.79 26.78
C ASP A 7 -12.57 16.89 27.65
N ASP A 8 -13.58 17.58 27.14
CA ASP A 8 -14.35 18.55 27.93
C ASP A 8 -15.16 17.89 29.05
N VAL A 9 -15.62 16.65 28.85
CA VAL A 9 -16.31 15.88 29.89
C VAL A 9 -15.39 15.53 31.06
N PHE A 10 -14.15 15.10 30.82
CA PHE A 10 -13.19 14.78 31.89
C PHE A 10 -12.92 16.00 32.76
N ARG A 11 -12.71 17.16 32.13
CA ARG A 11 -12.43 18.42 32.83
C ARG A 11 -13.62 18.89 33.64
N LEU A 12 -14.83 18.81 33.08
CA LEU A 12 -16.07 19.17 33.76
C LEU A 12 -16.27 18.31 35.01
N VAL A 13 -16.18 17.00 34.87
CA VAL A 13 -16.39 16.04 35.97
C VAL A 13 -15.35 16.22 37.07
N LEU A 14 -14.08 16.44 36.71
CA LEU A 14 -13.02 16.72 37.69
C LEU A 14 -13.26 18.05 38.41
N SER A 15 -13.67 19.11 37.71
CA SER A 15 -13.96 20.42 38.31
C SER A 15 -15.12 20.36 39.32
N LEU A 16 -16.18 19.63 38.99
CA LEU A 16 -17.33 19.41 39.88
C LEU A 16 -16.91 18.63 41.13
N THR A 17 -16.07 17.61 40.95
CA THR A 17 -15.55 16.79 42.05
C THR A 17 -14.71 17.62 43.03
N LEU A 18 -13.83 18.48 42.51
CA LEU A 18 -13.04 19.40 43.32
C LEU A 18 -13.90 20.41 44.09
N SER A 19 -14.94 20.94 43.45
CA SER A 19 -15.88 21.86 44.08
C SER A 19 -16.63 21.18 45.24
N VAL A 20 -17.14 19.97 45.02
CA VAL A 20 -17.88 19.19 46.02
C VAL A 20 -16.99 18.80 47.20
N LEU A 21 -15.75 18.38 46.94
CA LEU A 21 -14.79 17.96 47.97
C LEU A 21 -13.98 19.12 48.55
N LYS A 22 -14.24 20.36 48.12
CA LYS A 22 -13.52 21.58 48.54
C LYS A 22 -12.00 21.40 48.44
N ALA A 23 -11.53 20.96 47.29
CA ALA A 23 -10.13 20.69 47.01
C ALA A 23 -9.59 21.57 45.88
N ARG A 24 -8.29 21.88 45.90
CA ARG A 24 -7.64 22.75 44.91
C ARG A 24 -6.98 22.00 43.77
N GLN A 25 -6.64 20.73 44.00
CA GLN A 25 -5.91 19.92 43.02
C GLN A 25 -6.57 18.56 42.82
N GLY A 26 -6.60 18.11 41.57
CA GLY A 26 -7.02 16.77 41.25
C GLY A 26 -6.55 16.32 39.87
N SER A 27 -6.56 15.01 39.67
CA SER A 27 -6.15 14.39 38.40
C SER A 27 -6.94 13.12 38.13
N ILE A 28 -7.33 12.91 36.88
CA ILE A 28 -7.84 11.64 36.38
C ILE A 28 -6.71 10.97 35.61
N LEU A 29 -6.34 9.76 36.02
CA LEU A 29 -5.37 8.93 35.33
C LEU A 29 -6.10 7.78 34.65
N LEU A 30 -5.74 7.47 33.41
CA LEU A 30 -6.28 6.33 32.67
C LEU A 30 -5.22 5.26 32.50
N VAL A 31 -5.69 4.01 32.44
CA VAL A 31 -4.85 2.86 32.11
C VAL A 31 -4.61 2.86 30.60
N ASP A 32 -3.35 2.69 30.19
CA ASP A 32 -2.97 2.59 28.78
C ASP A 32 -3.54 1.33 28.10
N ARG A 33 -3.59 1.30 26.76
CA ARG A 33 -4.16 0.22 25.94
C ARG A 33 -3.56 -1.17 26.29
N ASP A 34 -2.30 -1.22 26.71
CA ASP A 34 -1.60 -2.45 27.12
C ASP A 34 -1.80 -2.85 28.59
N ASN A 35 -2.67 -2.16 29.33
CA ASN A 35 -2.97 -2.37 30.76
C ASN A 35 -1.76 -2.32 31.71
N SER A 36 -0.66 -1.70 31.28
CA SER A 36 0.62 -1.79 32.01
C SER A 36 0.93 -0.54 32.84
N GLU A 37 0.48 0.62 32.38
CA GLU A 37 0.80 1.92 32.98
C GLU A 37 -0.41 2.84 33.08
N LEU A 38 -0.36 3.75 34.04
CA LEU A 38 -1.29 4.86 34.23
C LEU A 38 -0.64 6.15 33.73
N PHE A 39 -1.40 6.96 33.00
CA PHE A 39 -1.01 8.30 32.57
C PHE A 39 -2.07 9.32 32.97
N ILE A 40 -1.67 10.58 33.18
CA ILE A 40 -2.63 11.64 33.50
C ILE A 40 -3.39 12.00 32.21
N LYS A 41 -4.71 11.79 32.23
CA LYS A 41 -5.59 12.20 31.12
C LYS A 41 -6.07 13.64 31.29
N GLU A 42 -6.38 14.04 32.51
CA GLU A 42 -6.86 15.39 32.83
C GLU A 42 -6.45 15.78 34.24
N ALA A 43 -6.19 17.06 34.47
CA ALA A 43 -5.74 17.57 35.75
C ALA A 43 -6.12 19.03 35.97
N ILE A 44 -6.38 19.39 37.23
CA ILE A 44 -6.63 20.76 37.66
C ILE A 44 -5.66 21.08 38.80
N GLY A 45 -4.98 22.22 38.69
CA GLY A 45 -4.02 22.70 39.68
C GLY A 45 -2.65 22.00 39.67
N LEU A 46 -2.34 21.26 38.59
CA LEU A 46 -1.04 20.62 38.35
C LEU A 46 -0.31 21.29 37.18
N ASP A 47 1.02 21.25 37.20
CA ASP A 47 1.86 21.76 36.10
C ASP A 47 1.65 20.95 34.81
N GLU A 48 1.54 21.62 33.66
CA GLU A 48 1.35 20.96 32.35
C GLU A 48 2.46 19.97 32.00
N GLU A 49 3.71 20.24 32.40
CA GLU A 49 4.83 19.34 32.12
C GLU A 49 4.64 18.01 32.83
N ILE A 50 4.15 18.04 34.07
CA ILE A 50 3.83 16.85 34.87
C ILE A 50 2.69 16.08 34.21
N VAL A 51 1.62 16.77 33.79
CA VAL A 51 0.47 16.15 33.13
C VAL A 51 0.90 15.36 31.90
N ARG A 52 1.79 15.92 31.07
CA ARG A 52 2.26 15.26 29.85
C ARG A 52 3.20 14.09 30.12
N THR A 53 4.13 14.24 31.06
CA THR A 53 5.25 13.30 31.27
C THR A 53 4.98 12.19 32.28
N PHE A 54 4.00 12.37 33.19
CA PHE A 54 3.77 11.41 34.27
C PHE A 54 3.32 10.04 33.75
N ARG A 55 4.04 8.99 34.16
CA ARG A 55 3.69 7.58 33.92
C ARG A 55 3.99 6.77 35.19
N THR A 56 3.11 5.84 35.56
CA THR A 56 3.37 4.90 36.66
C THR A 56 2.78 3.53 36.38
N LYS A 57 3.49 2.46 36.76
CA LYS A 57 2.99 1.08 36.61
C LYS A 57 1.92 0.75 37.63
N LEU A 58 1.05 -0.21 37.28
CA LEU A 58 0.10 -0.76 38.26
C LEU A 58 0.86 -1.38 39.45
N GLY A 59 0.46 -1.01 40.65
CA GLY A 59 1.11 -1.35 41.92
C GLY A 59 2.23 -0.41 42.36
N GLN A 60 2.63 0.58 41.54
CA GLN A 60 3.66 1.57 41.89
C GLN A 60 3.05 2.94 42.21
N GLY A 61 3.61 3.60 43.23
CA GLY A 61 3.06 4.85 43.75
C GLY A 61 1.64 4.69 44.30
N ILE A 62 1.01 5.80 44.69
CA ILE A 62 -0.33 5.79 45.27
C ILE A 62 -1.37 5.36 44.24
N SER A 63 -1.37 6.01 43.08
CA SER A 63 -2.31 5.73 41.99
C SER A 63 -2.19 4.31 41.45
N GLY A 64 -0.97 3.81 41.25
CA GLY A 64 -0.77 2.43 40.82
C GLY A 64 -1.19 1.43 41.89
N TRP A 65 -0.95 1.70 43.18
CA TRP A 65 -1.42 0.86 44.26
C TRP A 65 -2.95 0.77 44.28
N VAL A 66 -3.66 1.90 44.19
CA VAL A 66 -5.14 1.94 44.14
C VAL A 66 -5.67 1.19 42.93
N ALA A 67 -5.07 1.40 41.74
CA ALA A 67 -5.44 0.65 40.55
C ALA A 67 -5.25 -0.87 40.74
N LYS A 68 -4.14 -1.30 41.36
CA LYS A 68 -3.87 -2.73 41.59
C LYS A 68 -4.82 -3.35 42.60
N GLN A 69 -5.13 -2.65 43.69
CA GLN A 69 -6.00 -3.15 44.76
C GLN A 69 -7.49 -3.02 44.43
N ARG A 70 -7.84 -2.15 43.47
CA ARG A 70 -9.24 -1.82 43.11
C ARG A 70 -10.05 -1.33 44.31
N ALA A 71 -9.38 -0.67 45.24
CA ALA A 71 -9.97 -0.18 46.49
C ALA A 71 -9.59 1.29 46.72
N PRO A 72 -10.53 2.14 47.17
CA PRO A 72 -10.25 3.54 47.45
C PRO A 72 -9.30 3.68 48.65
N LEU A 73 -8.54 4.78 48.66
CA LEU A 73 -7.49 5.05 49.63
C LEU A 73 -7.58 6.49 50.13
N LEU A 74 -7.73 6.63 51.45
CA LEU A 74 -7.54 7.87 52.17
C LEU A 74 -6.14 7.86 52.80
N ILE A 75 -5.37 8.91 52.52
CA ILE A 75 -4.12 9.20 53.20
C ILE A 75 -4.33 10.50 53.99
N PRO A 76 -4.39 10.43 55.34
CA PRO A 76 -4.52 11.64 56.15
C PRO A 76 -3.26 12.51 56.11
N ASP A 77 -2.09 11.87 55.98
CA ASP A 77 -0.77 12.50 55.93
C ASP A 77 0.23 11.56 55.24
N ILE A 78 0.71 11.95 54.06
CA ILE A 78 1.62 11.19 53.19
C ILE A 78 3.00 11.00 53.81
N GLU A 79 3.46 11.95 54.63
CA GLU A 79 4.76 11.85 55.29
C GLU A 79 4.73 10.86 56.45
N LYS A 80 3.55 10.63 57.03
CA LYS A 80 3.34 9.65 58.10
C LYS A 80 2.94 8.27 57.59
N ASP A 81 2.54 8.12 56.33
CA ASP A 81 2.11 6.83 55.80
C ASP A 81 3.31 5.92 55.47
N PRO A 82 3.52 4.81 56.19
CA PRO A 82 4.69 3.94 56.00
C PRO A 82 4.76 3.32 54.60
N ARG A 83 3.63 3.23 53.87
CA ARG A 83 3.57 2.69 52.50
C ARG A 83 4.13 3.66 51.47
N PHE A 84 4.04 4.97 51.73
CA PHE A 84 4.29 6.01 50.74
C PHE A 84 5.26 7.12 51.19
N ARG A 85 5.75 7.10 52.43
CA ARG A 85 6.67 8.11 53.00
C ARG A 85 7.94 8.37 52.17
N LYS A 86 8.44 7.38 51.41
CA LYS A 86 9.60 7.53 50.52
C LYS A 86 9.30 8.25 49.19
N LEU A 87 8.02 8.52 48.92
CA LEU A 87 7.50 9.12 47.68
C LEU A 87 7.02 10.58 47.90
N SER A 88 7.33 11.21 49.03
CA SER A 88 6.93 12.61 49.29
C SER A 88 7.69 13.54 48.34
N ASP A 89 7.08 13.83 47.19
CA ASP A 89 7.51 14.86 46.25
C ASP A 89 7.12 16.23 46.85
N PRO A 90 8.01 17.25 46.86
CA PRO A 90 7.72 18.60 47.37
C PRO A 90 6.46 19.30 46.80
N LYS A 91 5.82 18.72 45.79
CA LYS A 91 4.65 19.23 45.07
C LYS A 91 3.31 19.05 45.80
N TYR A 92 3.25 18.30 46.89
CA TYR A 92 2.04 18.11 47.69
C TYR A 92 1.96 19.15 48.82
N GLU A 93 1.29 20.29 48.59
CA GLU A 93 1.16 21.36 49.60
C GLU A 93 0.37 20.91 50.85
N THR A 94 -0.65 20.04 50.68
CA THR A 94 -1.30 19.38 51.82
C THR A 94 -0.91 17.91 51.86
N HIS A 95 -0.46 17.45 53.01
CA HIS A 95 -0.07 16.05 53.20
C HIS A 95 -1.23 15.05 53.06
N SER A 96 -2.49 15.49 52.99
CA SER A 96 -3.66 14.62 52.84
C SER A 96 -4.10 14.43 51.37
N LEU A 97 -4.51 13.21 51.02
CA LEU A 97 -4.88 12.79 49.67
C LEU A 97 -6.04 11.79 49.71
N LEU A 98 -6.94 11.92 48.73
CA LEU A 98 -7.93 10.89 48.39
C LEU A 98 -7.61 10.30 47.02
N CYS A 99 -7.71 8.99 46.90
CA CYS A 99 -7.59 8.30 45.62
C CYS A 99 -8.67 7.22 45.51
N ALA A 100 -9.38 7.19 44.39
CA ALA A 100 -10.40 6.18 44.12
C ALA A 100 -10.19 5.56 42.73
N PRO A 101 -10.40 4.24 42.58
CA PRO A 101 -10.27 3.58 41.30
C PRO A 101 -11.51 3.82 40.42
N LEU A 102 -11.31 3.92 39.12
CA LEU A 102 -12.38 3.93 38.13
C LEU A 102 -12.57 2.49 37.64
N VAL A 103 -13.58 1.79 38.15
CA VAL A 103 -13.75 0.34 37.90
C VAL A 103 -15.09 0.06 37.22
N LYS A 104 -15.08 -0.82 36.22
CA LYS A 104 -16.29 -1.38 35.62
C LYS A 104 -16.17 -2.88 35.42
N LYS A 105 -17.18 -3.65 35.86
CA LYS A 105 -17.30 -5.10 35.61
C LYS A 105 -15.98 -5.86 35.81
N ASN A 106 -15.21 -5.48 36.85
CA ASN A 106 -13.92 -6.06 37.23
C ASN A 106 -12.67 -5.62 36.41
N ARG A 107 -12.79 -4.61 35.53
CA ARG A 107 -11.69 -3.95 34.84
C ARG A 107 -11.43 -2.56 35.44
N VAL A 108 -10.16 -2.24 35.66
CA VAL A 108 -9.73 -0.90 36.09
C VAL A 108 -9.50 -0.07 34.85
N LEU A 109 -10.26 1.02 34.72
CA LEU A 109 -10.15 1.98 33.63
C LEU A 109 -9.14 3.08 33.97
N GLY A 110 -8.93 3.36 35.26
CA GLY A 110 -8.13 4.47 35.72
C GLY A 110 -8.22 4.69 37.22
N VAL A 111 -7.76 5.85 37.68
CA VAL A 111 -7.94 6.34 39.04
C VAL A 111 -8.20 7.85 39.05
N VAL A 112 -8.88 8.34 40.07
CA VAL A 112 -9.03 9.78 40.36
C VAL A 112 -8.29 10.10 41.65
N ASN A 113 -7.48 11.17 41.63
CA ASN A 113 -6.76 11.69 42.79
C ASN A 113 -7.30 13.08 43.14
N ILE A 114 -7.41 13.36 44.44
CA ILE A 114 -7.84 14.66 44.98
C ILE A 114 -6.91 15.06 46.13
N ASN A 115 -6.34 16.26 46.02
CA ASN A 115 -5.32 16.81 46.91
C ASN A 115 -5.64 18.27 47.27
N ASN A 116 -4.89 18.83 48.22
CA ASN A 116 -4.91 20.24 48.57
C ASN A 116 -6.30 20.71 49.00
N LYS A 117 -6.80 20.13 50.10
CA LYS A 117 -8.07 20.55 50.72
C LYS A 117 -8.00 22.04 51.07
N VAL A 118 -9.04 22.79 50.73
CA VAL A 118 -9.05 24.26 50.78
C VAL A 118 -8.86 24.81 52.19
N ASP A 119 -9.37 24.10 53.21
CA ASP A 119 -9.28 24.48 54.62
C ASP A 119 -7.99 23.99 55.33
N GLY A 120 -7.14 23.25 54.61
CA GLY A 120 -5.88 22.70 55.14
C GLY A 120 -6.04 21.50 56.09
N SER A 121 -7.26 21.05 56.37
CA SER A 121 -7.51 19.85 57.17
C SER A 121 -7.25 18.56 56.38
N SER A 122 -7.10 17.42 57.07
CA SER A 122 -7.08 16.11 56.40
C SER A 122 -8.46 15.74 55.86
N PHE A 123 -8.48 14.94 54.79
CA PHE A 123 -9.74 14.40 54.27
C PHE A 123 -10.35 13.36 55.24
N SER A 124 -11.68 13.28 55.25
CA SER A 124 -12.44 12.36 56.09
C SER A 124 -12.87 11.09 55.36
N ARG A 125 -13.42 10.11 56.09
CA ARG A 125 -13.97 8.88 55.49
C ARG A 125 -15.26 9.15 54.71
N GLU A 126 -16.04 10.13 55.13
CA GLU A 126 -17.25 10.58 54.43
C GLU A 126 -16.88 11.21 53.08
N GLU A 127 -15.79 11.99 53.02
CA GLU A 127 -15.26 12.55 51.78
C GLU A 127 -14.69 11.46 50.86
N LEU A 128 -14.06 10.41 51.41
CA LEU A 128 -13.65 9.22 50.63
C LEU A 128 -14.86 8.48 50.06
N ALA A 129 -15.92 8.30 50.84
CA ALA A 129 -17.16 7.66 50.38
C ALA A 129 -17.82 8.45 49.24
N LEU A 130 -17.84 9.79 49.35
CA LEU A 130 -18.33 10.67 48.31
C LEU A 130 -17.48 10.59 47.04
N LEU A 131 -16.15 10.64 47.16
CA LEU A 131 -15.25 10.45 46.00
C LEU A 131 -15.46 9.09 45.36
N THR A 132 -15.68 8.02 46.14
CA THR A 132 -15.91 6.67 45.61
C THR A 132 -17.20 6.62 44.79
N ALA A 133 -18.29 7.19 45.30
CA ALA A 133 -19.55 7.27 44.55
C ALA A 133 -19.43 8.10 43.26
N LEU A 134 -18.65 9.19 43.29
CA LEU A 134 -18.34 9.97 42.09
C LEU A 134 -17.49 9.16 41.11
N ALA A 135 -16.44 8.47 41.59
CA ALA A 135 -15.55 7.63 40.80
C ALA A 135 -16.31 6.52 40.06
N ASP A 136 -17.32 5.91 40.70
CA ASP A 136 -18.19 4.92 40.03
C ASP A 136 -18.95 5.53 38.85
N GLN A 137 -19.46 6.76 38.98
CA GLN A 137 -20.09 7.48 37.86
C GLN A 137 -19.07 7.88 36.78
N MET A 138 -17.88 8.33 37.19
CA MET A 138 -16.81 8.65 36.24
C MET A 138 -16.41 7.43 35.43
N ALA A 139 -16.32 6.26 36.06
CA ALA A 139 -15.96 5.01 35.38
C ALA A 139 -16.92 4.69 34.23
N ILE A 140 -18.22 4.97 34.38
CA ILE A 140 -19.22 4.81 33.31
C ILE A 140 -18.95 5.78 32.16
N ILE A 141 -18.66 7.04 32.47
CA ILE A 141 -18.37 8.08 31.47
C ILE A 141 -17.09 7.73 30.69
N VAL A 142 -16.04 7.33 31.40
CA VAL A 142 -14.76 6.91 30.79
C VAL A 142 -14.98 5.71 29.87
N GLU A 143 -15.71 4.69 30.32
CA GLU A 143 -16.02 3.51 29.51
C GLU A 143 -16.75 3.89 28.22
N ASN A 144 -17.78 4.73 28.32
CA ASN A 144 -18.55 5.18 27.15
C ASN A 144 -17.67 5.96 26.16
N ALA A 145 -16.81 6.85 26.65
CA ALA A 145 -15.90 7.61 25.80
C ALA A 145 -14.91 6.69 25.07
N LEU A 146 -14.35 5.70 25.75
CA LEU A 146 -13.46 4.71 25.15
C LEU A 146 -14.18 3.83 24.11
N LEU A 147 -15.39 3.38 24.42
CA LEU A 147 -16.21 2.57 23.50
C LEU A 147 -16.63 3.35 22.25
N LEU A 148 -16.98 4.63 22.38
CA LEU A 148 -17.33 5.49 21.25
C LEU A 148 -16.13 5.66 20.31
N ARG A 149 -14.93 5.89 20.86
CA ARG A 149 -13.70 5.99 20.06
C ARG A 149 -13.40 4.68 19.34
N GLU A 150 -13.45 3.55 20.04
CA GLU A 150 -13.25 2.23 19.42
C GLU A 150 -14.27 1.95 18.30
N SER A 151 -15.54 2.31 18.53
CA SER A 151 -16.60 2.16 17.53
C SER A 151 -16.37 3.06 16.31
N ALA A 152 -15.85 4.27 16.50
CA ALA A 152 -15.54 5.19 15.41
C ALA A 152 -14.34 4.70 14.59
N GLU A 153 -13.28 4.22 15.25
CA GLU A 153 -12.11 3.58 14.61
C GLU A 153 -12.58 2.40 13.74
N LYS A 154 -13.31 1.44 14.33
CA LYS A 154 -13.86 0.28 13.59
C LYS A 154 -14.78 0.66 12.44
N ALA A 155 -15.59 1.70 12.59
CA ALA A 155 -16.46 2.17 11.52
C ALA A 155 -15.66 2.78 10.36
N ASN A 156 -14.53 3.43 10.64
CA ASN A 156 -13.64 3.95 9.62
C ASN A 156 -12.94 2.82 8.86
N ASP A 157 -12.36 1.85 9.57
CA ASP A 157 -11.72 0.67 8.98
C ASP A 157 -12.69 -0.09 8.06
N LEU A 158 -13.93 -0.28 8.51
CA LEU A 158 -14.96 -0.95 7.73
C LEU A 158 -15.33 -0.15 6.47
N ARG A 159 -15.39 1.18 6.55
CA ARG A 159 -15.65 2.04 5.38
C ARG A 159 -14.52 1.93 4.36
N GLU A 160 -13.26 1.97 4.81
CA GLU A 160 -12.11 1.83 3.92
C GLU A 160 -12.09 0.46 3.23
N ALA A 161 -12.31 -0.61 4.00
CA ALA A 161 -12.40 -1.96 3.46
C ALA A 161 -13.54 -2.10 2.43
N ASN A 162 -14.71 -1.53 2.72
CA ASN A 162 -15.86 -1.57 1.81
C ASN A 162 -15.62 -0.73 0.54
N ALA A 163 -14.94 0.41 0.64
CA ALA A 163 -14.54 1.20 -0.51
C ALA A 163 -13.59 0.41 -1.43
N LYS A 164 -12.57 -0.25 -0.88
CA LYS A 164 -11.66 -1.14 -1.62
C LYS A 164 -12.40 -2.28 -2.31
N LEU A 165 -13.29 -2.96 -1.59
CA LEU A 165 -14.12 -4.05 -2.15
C LEU A 165 -15.05 -3.56 -3.27
N THR A 166 -15.65 -2.38 -3.10
CA THR A 166 -16.53 -1.79 -4.11
C THR A 166 -15.75 -1.45 -5.38
N GLN A 167 -14.54 -0.91 -5.23
CA GLN A 167 -13.66 -0.61 -6.35
C GLN A 167 -13.24 -1.89 -7.10
N ALA A 168 -12.74 -2.90 -6.40
CA ALA A 168 -12.38 -4.18 -7.00
C ALA A 168 -13.58 -4.84 -7.72
N ASN A 169 -14.78 -4.76 -7.13
CA ASN A 169 -15.99 -5.27 -7.78
C ASN A 169 -16.36 -4.50 -9.05
N ARG A 170 -16.12 -3.18 -9.10
CA ARG A 170 -16.33 -2.38 -10.32
C ARG A 170 -15.34 -2.78 -11.41
N GLU A 171 -14.06 -2.87 -11.07
CA GLU A 171 -13.00 -3.31 -11.99
C GLU A 171 -13.30 -4.69 -12.56
N LYS A 172 -13.71 -5.64 -11.71
CA LYS A 172 -14.14 -6.98 -12.14
C LYS A 172 -15.35 -6.95 -13.08
N LYS A 173 -16.36 -6.12 -12.79
CA LYS A 173 -17.53 -5.97 -13.68
C LYS A 173 -17.15 -5.39 -15.03
N ASP A 174 -16.31 -4.35 -15.04
CA ASP A 174 -15.83 -3.72 -16.26
C ASP A 174 -15.00 -4.70 -17.09
N PHE A 175 -14.14 -5.50 -16.45
CA PHE A 175 -13.40 -6.58 -17.09
C PHE A 175 -14.34 -7.59 -17.77
N LEU A 176 -15.31 -8.15 -17.03
CA LEU A 176 -16.25 -9.14 -17.57
C LEU A 176 -17.10 -8.59 -18.73
N ALA A 177 -17.52 -7.32 -18.64
CA ALA A 177 -18.29 -6.66 -19.69
C ALA A 177 -17.47 -6.55 -20.98
N ARG A 178 -16.18 -6.23 -20.86
CA ARG A 178 -15.28 -6.09 -22.01
C ARG A 178 -14.94 -7.44 -22.64
N VAL A 179 -14.60 -8.46 -21.84
CA VAL A 179 -14.44 -9.85 -22.32
C VAL A 179 -15.68 -10.31 -23.10
N SER A 180 -16.86 -10.07 -22.54
CA SER A 180 -18.13 -10.45 -23.19
C SER A 180 -18.33 -9.77 -24.54
N HIS A 181 -17.89 -8.52 -24.67
CA HIS A 181 -17.95 -7.78 -25.93
C HIS A 181 -16.96 -8.35 -26.95
N GLU A 182 -15.74 -8.65 -26.52
CA GLU A 182 -14.69 -9.19 -27.40
C GLU A 182 -15.02 -10.57 -27.94
N LEU A 183 -15.57 -11.46 -27.11
CA LEU A 183 -16.01 -12.78 -27.56
C LEU A 183 -17.17 -12.71 -28.56
N ARG A 184 -18.03 -11.70 -28.46
CA ARG A 184 -19.21 -11.55 -29.32
C ARG A 184 -18.83 -11.24 -30.77
N THR A 185 -17.75 -10.51 -31.00
CA THR A 185 -17.31 -10.10 -32.34
C THR A 185 -16.96 -11.28 -33.26
N PRO A 186 -15.99 -12.16 -32.92
CA PRO A 186 -15.68 -13.34 -33.74
C PRO A 186 -16.85 -14.31 -33.80
N LEU A 187 -17.62 -14.45 -32.71
CA LEU A 187 -18.81 -15.30 -32.70
C LEU A 187 -19.86 -14.83 -33.72
N ASN A 188 -20.08 -13.51 -33.84
CA ASN A 188 -21.01 -12.95 -34.82
C ASN A 188 -20.53 -13.13 -36.25
N ALA A 189 -19.22 -13.01 -36.49
CA ALA A 189 -18.62 -13.24 -37.80
C ALA A 189 -18.75 -14.71 -38.23
N ILE A 190 -18.41 -15.66 -37.34
CA ILE A 190 -18.63 -17.10 -37.55
C ILE A 190 -20.11 -17.37 -37.83
N LYS A 191 -21.02 -16.83 -37.01
CA LYS A 191 -22.46 -17.02 -37.19
C LYS A 191 -22.94 -16.48 -38.53
N GLY A 192 -22.44 -15.32 -38.96
CA GLY A 192 -22.72 -14.73 -40.26
C GLY A 192 -22.24 -15.61 -41.42
N ALA A 193 -21.00 -16.10 -41.35
CA ALA A 193 -20.42 -17.01 -42.32
C ALA A 193 -21.23 -18.31 -42.44
N VAL A 194 -21.53 -18.95 -41.31
CA VAL A 194 -22.35 -20.17 -41.26
C VAL A 194 -23.76 -19.93 -41.81
N HIS A 195 -24.39 -18.79 -41.47
CA HIS A 195 -25.72 -18.45 -41.98
C HIS A 195 -25.72 -18.27 -43.50
N TYR A 196 -24.71 -17.60 -44.05
CA TYR A 196 -24.55 -17.44 -45.49
C TYR A 196 -24.38 -18.78 -46.20
N LEU A 197 -23.47 -19.63 -45.70
CA LEU A 197 -23.21 -20.95 -46.28
C LEU A 197 -24.44 -21.86 -46.22
N LYS A 198 -25.22 -21.79 -45.13
CA LYS A 198 -26.42 -22.62 -44.94
C LYS A 198 -27.60 -22.20 -45.81
N ASN A 199 -27.75 -20.91 -46.10
CA ASN A 199 -28.90 -20.35 -46.82
C ASN A 199 -28.63 -20.08 -48.31
N ALA A 200 -27.49 -20.53 -48.84
CA ALA A 200 -27.22 -20.45 -50.26
C ALA A 200 -28.20 -21.34 -51.04
N SER A 201 -29.05 -20.72 -51.86
CA SER A 201 -30.03 -21.42 -52.72
C SER A 201 -29.41 -22.00 -54.00
N GLU A 202 -28.20 -21.58 -54.36
CA GLU A 202 -27.43 -22.01 -55.53
C GLU A 202 -26.03 -22.47 -55.11
N SER A 203 -25.29 -23.12 -56.02
CA SER A 203 -23.91 -23.53 -55.77
C SER A 203 -23.02 -22.32 -55.45
N ILE A 204 -22.39 -22.32 -54.28
CA ILE A 204 -21.50 -21.25 -53.83
C ILE A 204 -20.21 -21.30 -54.67
N PRO A 205 -19.75 -20.18 -55.27
CA PRO A 205 -18.47 -20.12 -55.97
C PRO A 205 -17.32 -20.52 -55.04
N ALA A 206 -16.38 -21.33 -55.54
CA ALA A 206 -15.28 -21.88 -54.74
C ALA A 206 -14.46 -20.81 -54.00
N GLY A 207 -14.21 -19.65 -54.61
CA GLY A 207 -13.50 -18.54 -53.97
C GLY A 207 -14.24 -17.98 -52.75
N ARG A 208 -15.57 -17.81 -52.83
CA ARG A 208 -16.40 -17.31 -51.73
C ARG A 208 -16.58 -18.36 -50.63
N LEU A 209 -16.65 -19.64 -51.00
CA LEU A 209 -16.67 -20.74 -50.04
C LEU A 209 -15.38 -20.76 -49.20
N GLN A 210 -14.22 -20.63 -49.85
CA GLN A 210 -12.92 -20.56 -49.17
C GLN A 210 -12.80 -19.32 -48.27
N GLU A 211 -13.33 -18.17 -48.69
CA GLU A 211 -13.38 -16.95 -47.88
C GLU A 211 -14.15 -17.17 -46.56
N PHE A 212 -15.37 -17.71 -46.62
CA PHE A 212 -16.17 -17.95 -45.41
C PHE A 212 -15.61 -19.06 -44.52
N LEU A 213 -15.04 -20.12 -45.10
CA LEU A 213 -14.33 -21.14 -44.33
C LEU A 213 -13.09 -20.56 -43.63
N GLY A 214 -12.37 -19.65 -44.29
CA GLY A 214 -11.25 -18.92 -43.71
C GLY A 214 -11.67 -18.03 -42.54
N ILE A 215 -12.81 -17.34 -42.63
CA ILE A 215 -13.38 -16.57 -41.51
C ILE A 215 -13.69 -17.48 -40.31
N ILE A 216 -14.32 -18.63 -40.55
CA ILE A 216 -14.67 -19.58 -39.49
C ILE A 216 -13.42 -20.11 -38.79
N ASP A 217 -12.42 -20.54 -39.56
CA ASP A 217 -11.17 -21.10 -39.04
C ASP A 217 -10.39 -20.05 -38.22
N HIS A 218 -10.21 -18.86 -38.80
CA HIS A 218 -9.50 -17.75 -38.15
C HIS A 218 -10.18 -17.33 -36.83
N ASP A 219 -11.49 -17.08 -36.86
CA ASP A 219 -12.20 -16.56 -35.68
C ASP A 219 -12.43 -17.64 -34.62
N SER A 220 -12.53 -18.92 -35.00
CA SER A 220 -12.55 -20.05 -34.07
C SER A 220 -11.20 -20.22 -33.36
N GLY A 221 -10.10 -20.09 -34.09
CA GLY A 221 -8.75 -20.06 -33.53
C GLY A 221 -8.58 -18.89 -32.55
N ARG A 222 -9.04 -17.69 -32.93
CA ARG A 222 -9.01 -16.49 -32.09
C ARG A 222 -9.80 -16.64 -30.79
N LEU A 223 -11.01 -17.21 -30.85
CA LEU A 223 -11.82 -17.49 -29.66
C LEU A 223 -11.12 -18.47 -28.72
N SER A 224 -10.51 -19.52 -29.27
CA SER A 224 -9.78 -20.52 -28.49
C SER A 224 -8.59 -19.91 -27.75
N GLN A 225 -7.86 -19.01 -28.42
CA GLN A 225 -6.75 -18.27 -27.79
C GLN A 225 -7.26 -17.36 -26.66
N MET A 226 -8.31 -16.55 -26.90
CA MET A 226 -8.88 -15.67 -25.86
C MET A 226 -9.34 -16.43 -24.61
N ILE A 227 -9.94 -17.61 -24.78
CA ILE A 227 -10.36 -18.45 -23.66
C ILE A 227 -9.14 -18.97 -22.89
N SER A 228 -8.09 -19.40 -23.60
CA SER A 228 -6.84 -19.83 -22.98
C SER A 228 -6.19 -18.70 -22.17
N ASP A 229 -6.12 -17.50 -22.76
CA ASP A 229 -5.54 -16.32 -22.11
C ASP A 229 -6.33 -15.93 -20.85
N LEU A 230 -7.67 -16.02 -20.90
CA LEU A 230 -8.54 -15.73 -19.75
C LEU A 230 -8.39 -16.76 -18.63
N LEU A 231 -8.22 -18.04 -18.96
CA LEU A 231 -7.96 -19.10 -17.99
C LEU A 231 -6.57 -18.96 -17.37
N ASP A 232 -5.56 -18.60 -18.16
CA ASP A 232 -4.22 -18.32 -17.67
C ASP A 232 -4.24 -17.09 -16.73
N TYR A 233 -4.96 -16.02 -17.09
CA TYR A 233 -5.17 -14.85 -16.24
C TYR A 233 -5.85 -15.22 -14.91
N ALA A 234 -6.93 -15.99 -14.95
CA ALA A 234 -7.65 -16.40 -13.73
C ALA A 234 -6.78 -17.25 -12.79
N ARG A 235 -5.90 -18.09 -13.33
CA ARG A 235 -4.94 -18.87 -12.53
C ARG A 235 -3.87 -18.01 -11.87
N LEU A 236 -3.49 -16.89 -12.47
CA LEU A 236 -2.51 -15.96 -11.90
C LEU A 236 -3.07 -15.17 -10.71
N GLU A 237 -4.39 -14.94 -10.65
CA GLU A 237 -5.04 -14.24 -9.53
C GLU A 237 -5.22 -15.12 -8.28
N ASP A 238 -5.44 -16.44 -8.45
CA ASP A 238 -5.79 -17.34 -7.34
C ASP A 238 -4.63 -18.23 -6.82
N GLU A 239 -3.53 -18.42 -7.56
CA GLU A 239 -2.44 -19.34 -7.16
C GLU A 239 -1.05 -18.68 -7.10
N GLU A 240 -0.26 -19.04 -6.06
CA GLU A 240 1.19 -18.87 -6.10
C GLU A 240 1.74 -19.66 -7.31
N ILE A 241 2.26 -18.97 -8.31
CA ILE A 241 2.86 -19.60 -9.48
C ILE A 241 4.00 -20.53 -9.05
N VAL A 242 3.75 -21.84 -9.05
CA VAL A 242 4.79 -22.84 -8.82
C VAL A 242 5.60 -22.99 -10.10
N LEU A 243 6.84 -22.49 -10.09
CA LEU A 243 7.77 -22.61 -11.22
C LEU A 243 8.52 -23.94 -11.16
N SER A 244 8.45 -24.74 -12.22
CA SER A 244 9.23 -25.96 -12.37
C SER A 244 10.60 -25.63 -12.97
N LYS A 245 11.51 -25.09 -12.15
CA LYS A 245 12.84 -24.65 -12.62
C LYS A 245 13.77 -25.83 -12.85
N THR A 246 14.30 -25.94 -14.07
CA THR A 246 15.35 -26.90 -14.44
C THR A 246 16.54 -26.20 -15.12
N PRO A 247 17.76 -26.78 -15.13
CA PRO A 247 18.89 -26.18 -15.83
C PRO A 247 18.71 -26.23 -17.36
N LEU A 248 18.35 -25.08 -17.95
CA LEU A 248 18.02 -24.96 -19.37
C LEU A 248 19.12 -24.23 -20.17
N LEU A 249 19.26 -24.61 -21.44
CA LEU A 249 20.08 -23.89 -22.42
C LEU A 249 19.17 -22.92 -23.18
N LEU A 250 19.21 -21.63 -22.82
CA LEU A 250 18.33 -20.62 -23.43
C LEU A 250 18.46 -20.54 -24.95
N GLY A 251 19.66 -20.79 -25.50
CA GLY A 251 19.87 -20.82 -26.95
C GLY A 251 18.98 -21.84 -27.68
N LYS A 252 18.83 -23.05 -27.12
CA LYS A 252 17.95 -24.07 -27.70
C LYS A 252 16.48 -23.66 -27.62
N LEU A 253 16.11 -23.01 -26.53
CA LEU A 253 14.74 -22.57 -26.30
C LEU A 253 14.33 -21.44 -27.26
N VAL A 254 15.26 -20.52 -27.57
CA VAL A 254 15.06 -19.49 -28.61
C VAL A 254 14.92 -20.14 -29.99
N GLU A 255 15.74 -21.14 -30.32
CA GLU A 255 15.61 -21.90 -31.58
C GLU A 255 14.25 -22.61 -31.70
N GLU A 256 13.77 -23.21 -30.61
CA GLU A 256 12.45 -23.85 -30.53
C GLU A 256 11.30 -22.85 -30.72
N ALA A 257 11.36 -21.69 -30.05
CA ALA A 257 10.36 -20.64 -30.24
C ALA A 257 10.32 -20.11 -31.68
N LEU A 258 11.48 -19.96 -32.32
CA LEU A 258 11.58 -19.51 -33.72
C LEU A 258 11.00 -20.54 -34.70
N LEU A 259 11.07 -21.83 -34.40
CA LEU A 259 10.43 -22.88 -35.20
C LEU A 259 8.90 -22.73 -35.19
N HIS A 260 8.31 -22.39 -34.05
CA HIS A 260 6.85 -22.21 -33.93
C HIS A 260 6.31 -21.08 -34.81
N VAL A 261 7.05 -19.98 -34.96
CA VAL A 261 6.60 -18.80 -35.69
C VAL A 261 7.07 -18.75 -37.15
N ARG A 262 7.87 -19.74 -37.60
CA ARG A 262 8.50 -19.74 -38.92
C ARG A 262 7.50 -19.67 -40.07
N GLY A 263 6.36 -20.34 -39.95
CA GLY A 263 5.30 -20.32 -40.96
C GLY A 263 4.68 -18.92 -41.12
N GLN A 264 4.38 -18.26 -40.00
CA GLN A 264 3.82 -16.91 -39.99
C GLN A 264 4.79 -15.87 -40.57
N ALA A 265 6.07 -15.97 -40.19
CA ALA A 265 7.12 -15.11 -40.73
C ALA A 265 7.27 -15.29 -42.25
N HIS A 266 7.25 -16.55 -42.72
CA HIS A 266 7.35 -16.85 -44.15
C HIS A 266 6.17 -16.30 -44.95
N ALA A 267 4.94 -16.42 -44.43
CA ALA A 267 3.74 -15.88 -45.06
C ALA A 267 3.77 -14.35 -45.26
N LYS A 268 4.51 -13.63 -44.41
CA LYS A 268 4.72 -12.17 -44.51
C LYS A 268 6.05 -11.75 -45.17
N GLU A 269 6.80 -12.70 -45.74
CA GLU A 269 8.12 -12.46 -46.32
C GLU A 269 9.14 -11.87 -45.31
N ILE A 270 8.99 -12.15 -44.01
CA ILE A 270 9.86 -11.62 -42.95
C ILE A 270 11.14 -12.47 -42.85
N GLN A 271 12.30 -11.82 -42.79
CA GLN A 271 13.58 -12.50 -42.55
C GLN A 271 13.87 -12.60 -41.05
N ILE A 272 14.33 -13.76 -40.59
CA ILE A 272 14.75 -13.97 -39.21
C ILE A 272 16.27 -14.19 -39.19
N LYS A 273 17.00 -13.33 -38.47
CA LYS A 273 18.44 -13.44 -38.26
C LYS A 273 18.72 -13.79 -36.80
N THR A 274 19.57 -14.78 -36.58
CA THR A 274 19.93 -15.23 -35.23
C THR A 274 21.40 -15.01 -34.92
N ARG A 275 21.68 -14.62 -33.67
CA ARG A 275 23.03 -14.54 -33.12
C ARG A 275 23.06 -15.19 -31.75
N ILE A 276 23.17 -16.52 -31.74
CA ILE A 276 23.14 -17.34 -30.52
C ILE A 276 24.53 -18.00 -30.34
N PRO A 277 25.24 -17.74 -29.23
CA PRO A 277 26.52 -18.38 -28.96
C PRO A 277 26.38 -19.89 -28.78
N SER A 278 27.26 -20.67 -29.41
CA SER A 278 27.24 -22.14 -29.34
C SER A 278 27.57 -22.71 -27.95
N ARG A 279 28.08 -21.88 -27.03
CA ARG A 279 28.51 -22.27 -25.67
C ARG A 279 27.97 -21.32 -24.60
N ALA A 280 26.66 -21.07 -24.61
CA ALA A 280 26.01 -20.38 -23.50
C ALA A 280 25.89 -21.30 -22.26
N GLY A 281 26.05 -20.74 -21.06
CA GLY A 281 25.81 -21.44 -19.80
C GLY A 281 24.36 -21.91 -19.63
N LYS A 282 24.11 -22.83 -18.69
CA LYS A 282 22.75 -23.22 -18.31
C LYS A 282 22.16 -22.24 -17.30
N VAL A 283 20.86 -21.93 -17.43
CA VAL A 283 20.11 -21.05 -16.53
C VAL A 283 18.97 -21.85 -15.89
N PRO A 284 18.74 -21.75 -14.56
CA PRO A 284 17.59 -22.38 -13.92
C PRO A 284 16.30 -21.64 -14.29
N ALA A 285 15.47 -22.27 -15.12
CA ALA A 285 14.21 -21.68 -15.59
C ALA A 285 13.14 -22.75 -15.86
N ASP A 286 11.90 -22.31 -15.95
CA ASP A 286 10.75 -23.15 -16.34
C ASP A 286 10.66 -23.19 -17.87
N HIS A 287 10.73 -24.39 -18.44
CA HIS A 287 10.82 -24.59 -19.88
C HIS A 287 9.58 -24.03 -20.60
N ASP A 288 8.41 -24.50 -20.19
CA ASP A 288 7.16 -24.24 -20.91
C ASP A 288 6.77 -22.77 -20.80
N ARG A 289 7.05 -22.14 -19.65
CA ARG A 289 6.75 -20.71 -19.45
C ARG A 289 7.65 -19.80 -20.28
N ILE A 290 8.96 -20.07 -20.35
CA ILE A 290 9.85 -19.25 -21.17
C ILE A 290 9.59 -19.50 -22.66
N LEU A 291 9.30 -20.74 -23.06
CA LEU A 291 9.00 -21.06 -24.45
C LEU A 291 7.72 -20.34 -24.90
N ARG A 292 6.68 -20.33 -24.07
CA ARG A 292 5.45 -19.57 -24.30
C ARG A 292 5.73 -18.07 -24.40
N LEU A 293 6.44 -17.48 -23.44
CA LEU A 293 6.82 -16.06 -23.47
C LEU A 293 7.52 -15.68 -24.78
N LEU A 294 8.50 -16.47 -25.22
CA LEU A 294 9.23 -16.19 -26.45
C LEU A 294 8.33 -16.33 -27.69
N ALA A 295 7.49 -17.36 -27.73
CA ALA A 295 6.54 -17.57 -28.83
C ALA A 295 5.55 -16.40 -28.94
N ASP A 296 5.02 -15.91 -27.81
CA ASP A 296 4.07 -14.79 -27.76
C ASP A 296 4.73 -13.49 -28.23
N LEU A 297 5.94 -13.19 -27.74
CA LEU A 297 6.70 -12.01 -28.17
C LEU A 297 7.02 -12.04 -29.67
N LEU A 298 7.46 -13.19 -30.18
CA LEU A 298 7.78 -13.36 -31.60
C LEU A 298 6.54 -13.28 -32.48
N SER A 299 5.43 -13.90 -32.07
CA SER A 299 4.14 -13.83 -32.76
C SER A 299 3.65 -12.38 -32.85
N ASN A 300 3.72 -11.65 -31.73
CA ASN A 300 3.36 -10.22 -31.69
C ASN A 300 4.25 -9.40 -32.64
N LEU A 301 5.57 -9.62 -32.62
CA LEU A 301 6.48 -8.92 -33.53
C LEU A 301 6.15 -9.20 -35.01
N ILE A 302 5.89 -10.46 -35.38
CA ILE A 302 5.50 -10.82 -36.74
C ILE A 302 4.15 -10.20 -37.12
N HIS A 303 3.22 -10.11 -36.16
CA HIS A 303 1.92 -9.50 -36.37
C HIS A 303 2.03 -8.01 -36.74
N PHE A 304 2.88 -7.24 -36.05
CA PHE A 304 3.06 -5.80 -36.31
C PHE A 304 4.15 -5.47 -37.35
N ALA A 305 5.00 -6.43 -37.68
CA ALA A 305 6.04 -6.26 -38.68
C ALA A 305 5.46 -6.00 -40.08
N ARG A 306 6.04 -4.99 -40.76
CA ARG A 306 5.82 -4.75 -42.19
C ARG A 306 6.38 -5.93 -43.01
N PRO A 307 5.79 -6.26 -44.17
CA PRO A 307 6.35 -7.26 -45.07
C PRO A 307 7.80 -6.95 -45.43
N ARG A 308 8.65 -7.99 -45.57
CA ARG A 308 10.09 -7.88 -45.89
C ARG A 308 10.98 -7.23 -44.82
N SER A 309 10.45 -7.01 -43.62
CA SER A 309 11.25 -6.61 -42.45
C SER A 309 12.19 -7.74 -42.00
N THR A 310 13.14 -7.40 -41.14
CA THR A 310 14.04 -8.37 -40.51
C THR A 310 13.83 -8.37 -39.00
N ILE A 311 13.61 -9.56 -38.44
CA ILE A 311 13.62 -9.81 -36.99
C ILE A 311 14.99 -10.36 -36.61
N HIS A 312 15.62 -9.76 -35.60
CA HIS A 312 16.91 -10.16 -35.05
C HIS A 312 16.71 -10.78 -33.67
N ALA A 313 17.05 -12.05 -33.50
CA ALA A 313 17.05 -12.73 -32.21
C ALA A 313 18.50 -13.00 -31.77
N SER A 314 18.93 -12.46 -30.64
CA SER A 314 20.29 -12.64 -30.14
C SER A 314 20.32 -13.02 -28.67
N LEU A 315 21.35 -13.79 -28.29
CA LEU A 315 21.60 -14.18 -26.91
C LEU A 315 22.96 -13.62 -26.50
N MET A 316 22.97 -12.78 -25.47
CA MET A 316 24.18 -12.17 -24.91
C MET A 316 24.44 -12.77 -23.53
N GLU A 317 25.66 -13.24 -23.27
CA GLU A 317 26.07 -13.69 -21.94
C GLU A 317 26.78 -12.54 -21.22
N ASN A 318 26.23 -12.09 -20.10
CA ASN A 318 26.79 -11.02 -19.28
C ASN A 318 26.85 -11.51 -17.83
N ARG A 319 27.88 -12.29 -17.48
CA ARG A 319 27.92 -13.05 -16.23
C ARG A 319 27.66 -12.17 -15.00
N PRO A 320 26.73 -12.54 -14.10
CA PRO A 320 26.07 -13.86 -13.99
C PRO A 320 24.78 -14.05 -14.81
N THR A 321 24.38 -13.12 -15.66
CA THR A 321 23.10 -13.16 -16.39
C THR A 321 23.26 -13.53 -17.88
N GLN A 322 22.16 -13.96 -18.48
CA GLN A 322 22.01 -14.07 -19.94
C GLN A 322 20.84 -13.19 -20.38
N VAL A 323 21.00 -12.52 -21.51
CA VAL A 323 20.03 -11.58 -22.07
C VAL A 323 19.59 -12.10 -23.44
N ILE A 324 18.30 -12.38 -23.57
CA ILE A 324 17.66 -12.61 -24.88
C ILE A 324 17.20 -11.26 -25.39
N GLN A 325 17.70 -10.86 -26.56
CA GLN A 325 17.28 -9.64 -27.24
C GLN A 325 16.56 -10.03 -28.54
N ILE A 326 15.34 -9.55 -28.69
CA ILE A 326 14.56 -9.66 -29.92
C ILE A 326 14.32 -8.24 -30.44
N ALA A 327 14.70 -7.97 -31.68
CA ALA A 327 14.52 -6.69 -32.34
C ALA A 327 13.85 -6.88 -33.71
N CYS A 328 13.12 -5.89 -34.18
CA CYS A 328 12.51 -5.87 -35.51
C CYS A 328 12.89 -4.56 -36.21
N ASP A 329 13.36 -4.64 -37.45
CA ASP A 329 13.64 -3.48 -38.27
C ASP A 329 12.33 -2.86 -38.77
N GLY A 330 12.10 -1.58 -38.47
CA GLY A 330 10.93 -0.83 -38.94
C GLY A 330 9.61 -1.19 -38.25
N CYS A 331 9.68 -1.84 -37.07
CA CYS A 331 8.57 -1.95 -36.13
C CYS A 331 8.64 -0.76 -35.16
N ASP A 332 7.94 0.34 -35.45
CA ASP A 332 7.93 1.53 -34.58
C ASP A 332 6.76 1.45 -33.60
N ILE A 333 7.06 1.56 -32.30
CA ILE A 333 6.05 1.77 -31.25
C ILE A 333 5.99 3.27 -30.98
N PRO A 334 4.83 3.94 -31.15
CA PRO A 334 4.68 5.35 -30.81
C PRO A 334 5.14 5.62 -29.38
N GLU A 335 5.87 6.73 -29.15
CA GLU A 335 6.44 7.04 -27.82
C GLU A 335 5.38 7.07 -26.71
N ASP A 336 4.19 7.57 -27.03
CA ASP A 336 3.04 7.61 -26.12
C ASP A 336 2.57 6.20 -25.72
N ASP A 337 2.73 5.20 -26.60
CA ASP A 337 2.25 3.84 -26.39
C ASP A 337 3.30 2.94 -25.72
N ILE A 338 4.59 3.31 -25.71
CA ILE A 338 5.68 2.50 -25.09
C ILE A 338 5.42 2.23 -23.60
N GLY A 339 4.86 3.21 -22.88
CA GLY A 339 4.51 3.07 -21.47
C GLY A 339 3.32 2.13 -21.21
N HIS A 340 2.60 1.76 -22.27
CA HIS A 340 1.28 1.15 -22.25
C HIS A 340 1.21 -0.20 -22.99
N ILE A 341 2.25 -0.61 -23.71
CA ILE A 341 2.28 -1.89 -24.48
C ILE A 341 2.09 -3.14 -23.62
N PHE A 342 2.17 -2.98 -22.32
CA PHE A 342 2.13 -4.01 -21.30
C PHE A 342 0.95 -3.83 -20.34
N ASP A 343 0.14 -2.77 -20.51
CA ASP A 343 -0.96 -2.44 -19.62
C ASP A 343 -2.23 -3.21 -19.98
N PRO A 344 -2.81 -3.96 -19.01
CA PRO A 344 -4.21 -3.80 -18.69
C PRO A 344 -5.22 -3.63 -19.79
N PHE A 345 -5.11 -4.32 -20.91
CA PHE A 345 -6.07 -4.17 -21.95
C PHE A 345 -5.99 -2.77 -22.68
N GLN A 346 -4.81 -2.36 -23.19
CA GLN A 346 -4.54 -1.35 -24.27
C GLN A 346 -3.84 -1.79 -25.62
N LEU A 347 -4.58 -2.14 -26.68
CA LEU A 347 -4.06 -2.25 -28.06
C LEU A 347 -4.07 -0.83 -28.60
N ARG A 348 -2.88 -0.25 -28.75
CA ARG A 348 -2.63 0.81 -29.72
C ARG A 348 -1.17 0.81 -30.07
N VAL A 349 -0.88 0.35 -31.28
CA VAL A 349 0.24 0.78 -32.10
C VAL A 349 -0.33 0.80 -33.53
N ASP A 350 -1.09 1.86 -33.83
CA ASP A 350 -1.60 2.12 -35.18
C ASP A 350 -0.41 2.51 -36.08
N ILE A 351 0.28 1.53 -36.68
CA ILE A 351 1.27 1.80 -37.74
C ILE A 351 0.53 1.81 -39.09
N GLU A 352 0.24 3.03 -39.58
CA GLU A 352 -0.28 3.45 -40.92
C GLU A 352 -1.80 3.74 -41.12
N PRO A 353 -2.16 4.65 -42.07
CA PRO A 353 -3.01 5.80 -41.76
C PRO A 353 -4.52 5.52 -41.81
N ARG A 354 -5.19 5.93 -40.71
CA ARG A 354 -6.64 6.16 -40.57
C ARG A 354 -7.55 4.99 -40.96
N VAL A 355 -7.79 4.05 -40.06
CA VAL A 355 -9.15 3.54 -39.77
C VAL A 355 -9.22 3.11 -38.29
N ARG A 356 -10.25 3.59 -37.58
CA ARG A 356 -10.58 3.28 -36.17
C ARG A 356 -10.61 1.76 -35.92
N TYR A 357 -9.95 1.27 -34.86
CA TYR A 357 -10.55 0.36 -33.86
C TYR A 357 -9.63 0.11 -32.65
N ASN A 358 -10.23 0.01 -31.46
CA ASN A 358 -9.69 -0.39 -30.15
C ASN A 358 -9.82 -1.95 -30.04
N PRO A 359 -9.44 -2.72 -28.98
CA PRO A 359 -8.69 -2.40 -27.76
C PRO A 359 -7.76 -3.59 -27.28
N TRP A 360 -6.94 -3.45 -26.21
CA TRP A 360 -6.40 -4.54 -25.31
C TRP A 360 -4.84 -4.95 -25.20
N PRO A 361 -4.04 -4.95 -24.04
CA PRO A 361 -3.60 -6.23 -23.39
C PRO A 361 -3.37 -6.30 -21.85
N GLY A 362 -3.96 -7.25 -21.11
CA GLY A 362 -3.67 -7.37 -19.68
C GLY A 362 -2.36 -8.06 -19.31
N GLY A 363 -1.37 -7.31 -18.81
CA GLY A 363 -0.44 -7.83 -17.80
C GLY A 363 0.94 -7.18 -17.81
N LEU A 364 1.29 -6.46 -16.73
CA LEU A 364 2.67 -6.22 -16.23
C LEU A 364 2.67 -5.18 -15.09
N ALA A 365 1.86 -5.43 -14.06
CA ALA A 365 1.85 -4.65 -12.81
C ALA A 365 3.17 -4.73 -12.00
N THR A 366 4.23 -5.33 -12.55
CA THR A 366 5.42 -5.70 -11.80
C THR A 366 6.66 -4.82 -12.05
N LEU A 367 6.60 -3.81 -12.94
CA LEU A 367 7.79 -3.03 -13.36
C LEU A 367 7.75 -1.52 -13.05
N ALA A 368 6.67 -0.99 -12.47
CA ALA A 368 6.46 0.45 -12.25
C ALA A 368 7.43 1.12 -11.24
N LEU A 369 8.43 0.40 -10.71
CA LEU A 369 9.35 0.91 -9.70
C LEU A 369 10.68 1.48 -10.25
N VAL A 370 10.98 1.38 -11.57
CA VAL A 370 12.34 1.68 -12.09
C VAL A 370 12.43 2.82 -13.13
N ILE A 371 11.32 3.25 -13.74
CA ILE A 371 11.32 4.12 -14.93
C ILE A 371 11.70 5.62 -14.73
N PRO A 372 11.49 6.29 -13.57
CA PRO A 372 11.76 7.73 -13.49
C PRO A 372 13.26 8.11 -13.60
N LEU A 373 14.17 7.16 -13.40
CA LEU A 373 15.62 7.41 -13.32
C LEU A 373 16.32 7.53 -14.68
N GLN A 374 15.79 6.89 -15.74
CA GLN A 374 16.51 6.78 -17.02
C GLN A 374 16.14 7.87 -18.05
N MET A 375 14.90 8.39 -18.01
CA MET A 375 14.41 9.40 -18.95
C MET A 375 15.11 10.77 -18.84
N THR A 376 15.76 11.05 -17.72
CA THR A 376 16.35 12.36 -17.42
C THR A 376 17.88 12.35 -17.34
N LEU A 377 18.50 11.18 -17.13
CA LEU A 377 19.95 11.03 -17.02
C LEU A 377 20.65 10.98 -18.40
N ILE A 378 19.98 10.41 -19.42
CA ILE A 378 20.57 10.20 -20.76
C ILE A 378 20.92 11.52 -21.48
N PRO A 379 20.07 12.57 -21.49
CA PRO A 379 20.41 13.84 -22.14
C PRO A 379 21.59 14.56 -21.47
N VAL A 380 21.70 14.48 -20.14
CA VAL A 380 22.79 15.10 -19.37
C VAL A 380 24.13 14.41 -19.67
N LEU A 381 24.12 13.08 -19.73
CA LEU A 381 25.32 12.30 -20.09
C LEU A 381 25.78 12.59 -21.53
N ARG A 382 24.83 12.78 -22.46
CA ARG A 382 25.15 13.20 -23.84
C ARG A 382 25.77 14.60 -23.90
N LEU A 383 25.28 15.55 -23.10
CA LEU A 383 25.85 16.89 -23.00
C LEU A 383 27.27 16.87 -22.42
N PHE A 384 27.51 16.07 -21.38
CA PHE A 384 28.85 15.92 -20.81
C PHE A 384 29.83 15.24 -21.76
N ALA A 385 29.36 14.30 -22.59
CA ALA A 385 30.15 13.71 -23.65
C ALA A 385 30.54 14.73 -24.72
N ALA A 386 29.60 15.59 -25.14
CA ALA A 386 29.86 16.65 -26.11
C ALA A 386 30.85 17.71 -25.60
N LEU A 387 30.86 17.97 -24.29
CA LEU A 387 31.77 18.92 -23.63
C LEU A 387 33.11 18.29 -23.17
N GLY A 388 33.32 16.99 -23.41
CA GLY A 388 34.54 16.28 -22.99
C GLY A 388 34.70 16.11 -21.47
N LEU A 389 33.60 16.22 -20.71
CA LEU A 389 33.60 16.19 -19.24
C LEU A 389 33.34 14.79 -18.65
N VAL A 390 33.10 13.77 -19.50
CA VAL A 390 32.78 12.41 -19.05
C VAL A 390 33.91 11.83 -18.20
N GLY A 391 33.56 11.35 -17.00
CA GLY A 391 34.51 10.77 -16.05
C GLY A 391 35.28 11.80 -15.20
N THR A 392 35.02 13.10 -15.35
CA THR A 392 35.65 14.14 -14.53
C THR A 392 34.85 14.43 -13.25
N PHE A 393 35.53 14.86 -12.19
CA PHE A 393 34.88 15.28 -10.93
C PHE A 393 33.80 16.38 -11.14
N PRO A 394 34.03 17.43 -11.96
CA PRO A 394 33.00 18.43 -12.25
C PRO A 394 31.74 17.86 -12.90
N ALA A 395 31.85 16.87 -13.80
CA ALA A 395 30.69 16.19 -14.37
C ALA A 395 29.89 15.41 -13.31
N VAL A 396 30.57 14.65 -12.46
CA VAL A 396 29.91 13.91 -11.38
C VAL A 396 29.21 14.89 -10.42
N TRP A 397 29.88 15.99 -10.08
CA TRP A 397 29.33 17.03 -9.20
C TRP A 397 28.11 17.72 -9.81
N LEU A 398 28.16 18.12 -11.08
CA LEU A 398 27.04 18.75 -11.80
C LEU A 398 25.86 17.78 -12.00
N ALA A 399 26.10 16.50 -12.27
CA ALA A 399 25.03 15.50 -12.36
C ALA A 399 24.35 15.29 -10.99
N HIS A 400 25.11 15.20 -9.90
CA HIS A 400 24.53 15.03 -8.56
C HIS A 400 23.78 16.28 -8.08
N THR A 401 24.33 17.47 -8.31
CA THR A 401 23.70 18.72 -7.86
C THR A 401 22.52 19.14 -8.73
N GLY A 402 22.63 19.03 -10.06
CA GLY A 402 21.60 19.46 -11.00
C GLY A 402 20.48 18.45 -11.20
N TYR A 403 20.73 17.15 -10.97
CA TYR A 403 19.75 16.10 -11.22
C TYR A 403 19.54 15.18 -10.00
N GLY A 404 20.61 14.63 -9.43
CA GLY A 404 20.52 13.68 -8.31
C GLY A 404 19.79 14.25 -7.09
N LEU A 405 20.11 15.50 -6.70
CA LEU A 405 19.52 16.14 -5.52
C LEU A 405 18.05 16.53 -5.73
N PRO A 406 17.65 17.22 -6.82
CA PRO A 406 16.24 17.51 -7.08
C PRO A 406 15.38 16.26 -7.24
N PHE A 407 15.93 15.21 -7.87
CA PHE A 407 15.23 13.93 -8.04
C PHE A 407 15.07 13.19 -6.70
N ALA A 408 16.11 13.15 -5.87
CA ALA A 408 16.01 12.61 -4.51
C ALA A 408 14.98 13.38 -3.69
N ILE A 409 14.95 14.72 -3.78
CA ILE A 409 13.94 15.56 -3.11
C ILE A 409 12.53 15.25 -3.63
N TYR A 410 12.36 15.07 -4.95
CA TYR A 410 11.08 14.72 -5.56
C TYR A 410 10.57 13.36 -5.06
N LEU A 411 11.44 12.33 -5.06
CA LEU A 411 11.10 11.00 -4.53
C LEU A 411 10.75 11.07 -3.05
N LEU A 412 11.56 11.76 -2.24
CA LEU A 412 11.28 11.95 -0.81
C LEU A 412 9.94 12.64 -0.60
N ARG A 413 9.62 13.68 -1.39
CA ARG A 413 8.36 14.41 -1.31
C ARG A 413 7.16 13.55 -1.67
N ASN A 414 7.24 12.78 -2.75
CA ASN A 414 6.14 11.90 -3.16
C ASN A 414 5.93 10.76 -2.14
N PHE A 415 7.01 10.19 -1.62
CA PHE A 415 6.93 9.18 -0.57
C PHE A 415 6.33 9.75 0.71
N MET A 416 6.80 10.91 1.18
CA MET A 416 6.21 11.62 2.32
C MET A 416 4.74 11.97 2.08
N GLY A 417 4.34 12.25 0.84
CA GLY A 417 2.95 12.49 0.46
C GLY A 417 2.04 11.26 0.50
N ALA A 418 2.63 10.06 0.46
CA ALA A 418 1.92 8.78 0.57
C ALA A 418 1.86 8.24 2.01
N LEU A 419 2.59 8.85 2.95
CA LEU A 419 2.48 8.49 4.37
C LEU A 419 1.08 8.85 4.90
N PRO A 420 0.53 8.05 5.83
CA PRO A 420 -0.81 8.28 6.38
C PRO A 420 -0.90 9.68 7.01
N ARG A 421 -1.69 10.57 6.40
CA ARG A 421 -1.85 11.95 6.89
C ARG A 421 -2.43 11.99 8.29
N ASP A 422 -3.31 11.05 8.59
CA ASP A 422 -3.98 10.91 9.88
C ASP A 422 -2.98 10.67 11.03
N LEU A 423 -1.84 10.02 10.75
CA LEU A 423 -0.78 9.77 11.73
C LEU A 423 0.01 11.05 12.05
N MET A 424 0.18 11.93 11.05
CA MET A 424 0.81 13.24 11.21
C MET A 424 -0.13 14.25 11.85
N GLU A 425 -1.40 14.22 11.48
CA GLU A 425 -2.44 15.03 12.10
C GLU A 425 -2.63 14.62 13.56
N SER A 426 -2.67 13.32 13.87
CA SER A 426 -2.71 12.82 15.26
C SER A 426 -1.51 13.29 16.08
N ALA A 427 -0.29 13.14 15.57
CA ALA A 427 0.91 13.58 16.30
C ALA A 427 0.95 15.11 16.51
N SER A 428 0.46 15.88 15.52
CA SER A 428 0.35 17.34 15.62
C SER A 428 -0.75 17.76 16.63
N ILE A 429 -1.87 17.04 16.65
CA ILE A 429 -2.95 17.21 17.64
C ILE A 429 -2.45 16.89 19.06
N ASP A 430 -1.57 15.89 19.19
CA ASP A 430 -0.88 15.53 20.45
C ASP A 430 0.26 16.51 20.84
N GLY A 431 0.43 17.60 20.07
CA GLY A 431 1.36 18.69 20.38
C GLY A 431 2.80 18.46 19.92
N ALA A 432 3.07 17.46 19.08
CA ALA A 432 4.40 17.26 18.52
C ALA A 432 4.74 18.39 17.53
N SER A 433 5.94 18.97 17.69
CA SER A 433 6.41 19.99 16.74
C SER A 433 6.65 19.37 15.35
N PRO A 434 6.55 20.15 14.26
CA PRO A 434 6.80 19.66 12.90
C PRO A 434 8.17 18.96 12.74
N LEU A 435 9.19 19.45 13.47
CA LEU A 435 10.52 18.82 13.53
C LEU A 435 10.49 17.45 14.24
N THR A 436 9.70 17.31 15.30
CA THR A 436 9.54 16.05 16.02
C THR A 436 8.81 15.02 15.17
N VAL A 437 7.73 15.44 14.50
CA VAL A 437 6.99 14.60 13.54
C VAL A 437 7.92 14.17 12.40
N PHE A 438 8.72 15.08 11.86
CA PHE A 438 9.66 14.75 10.80
C PHE A 438 10.71 13.73 11.24
N PHE A 439 11.45 13.96 12.33
CA PHE A 439 12.56 13.08 12.72
C PHE A 439 12.14 11.78 13.41
N ARG A 440 11.00 11.76 14.12
CA ARG A 440 10.56 10.58 14.88
C ARG A 440 9.47 9.75 14.22
N LEU A 441 8.76 10.30 13.24
CA LEU A 441 7.70 9.57 12.53
C LEU A 441 8.01 9.47 11.05
N ILE A 442 8.21 10.58 10.35
CA ILE A 442 8.41 10.57 8.89
C ILE A 442 9.73 9.88 8.53
N LEU A 443 10.86 10.28 9.14
CA LEU A 443 12.19 9.80 8.77
C LEU A 443 12.35 8.29 9.02
N PRO A 444 11.94 7.71 10.16
CA PRO A 444 12.03 6.26 10.38
C PRO A 444 11.11 5.46 9.46
N LEU A 445 9.94 5.99 9.11
CA LEU A 445 9.02 5.37 8.14
C LEU A 445 9.51 5.51 6.69
N SER A 446 10.48 6.39 6.43
CA SER A 446 11.05 6.64 5.09
C SER A 446 12.34 5.87 4.82
N VAL A 447 12.88 5.15 5.81
CA VAL A 447 14.03 4.26 5.63
C VAL A 447 13.51 2.82 5.55
N PRO A 448 13.80 2.06 4.48
CA PRO A 448 13.46 0.63 4.43
C PRO A 448 14.09 -0.10 5.62
N ALA A 449 13.32 -0.97 6.28
CA ALA A 449 13.77 -1.76 7.42
C ALA A 449 14.97 -2.67 7.10
#